data_AF-A0A849UP75-F1
#
_entry.id   AF-A0A849UP75-F1
#
_cell.length_a   1.000
_cell.length_b   1.000
_cell.length_c   1.000
_cell.angle_alpha   90.00
_cell.angle_beta   90.00
_cell.angle_gamma   90.00
#
_symmetry.space_group_name_H-M   'P 1'
#
loop_
_entity.id
_entity.type
_entity.pdbx_description
1 polymer ?
#
loop_
_entity_poly.entity_id
_entity_poly.type
_entity_poly.pdbx_seq_one_letter_code
_entity_poly.pdbx_strand_id
1 'polypeptide(L)'
;MEQAAARNRIDALVSDRQTAAGFSFSEPCADAVFVRRVYLDVIGTLPTADEVRRFLSSRDSDKRAKLIDELLDRPEFAEYWALKWCDLLRVKSEFPSNLWPNAVQAYHYWIQNALRQNMPYDQFARALLTASGSNFRDPPVNFYRPFQERTPHKILDTTALIFMGVRLEHSGWSEDQMLGMDAFFAKVAYKKTDEWKEEIVYSDPEKQLINPATKQPVMPTPLGGAPLKLDKYDDPRVAFANWLTAPDNPWFSKAIVNRIWFWLMGRGIIHEADDICQGNPAWSPELLSYLEKELVENKYDLKHIYRIILNSSTYQISSIPTSENLADEKGFSHYRVRRLDAEVLIDAICQITGTGEEYSSPIPEPFTYIPSSKRTITLSDGSIKSSFLEMFGRPGRDSSLESDRNNSVSVFQTLHLLNSSHIQNKIMKGPRLRKLMNSVPGDKERVGLLYMEILSRPPAPQEQKIATDYISTSGNGPEAGFYDLAWALMNTSEFILKH
;
A
#
# COMPACT_ATOMS: atom_id res chain seq x y z
N MET A 1 -14.53 32.07 -9.59
CA MET A 1 -15.57 31.09 -9.23
C MET A 1 -15.28 29.85 -10.03
N GLU A 2 -14.35 29.07 -9.51
CA GLU A 2 -13.77 27.89 -10.17
C GLU A 2 -14.72 26.71 -9.95
N GLN A 3 -14.95 25.93 -11.01
CA GLN A 3 -15.91 24.83 -11.02
C GLN A 3 -15.64 23.87 -9.86
N ALA A 4 -16.59 23.75 -8.93
CA ALA A 4 -16.64 22.63 -8.02
C ALA A 4 -16.69 21.36 -8.89
N ALA A 5 -15.67 20.51 -8.80
CA ALA A 5 -15.70 19.16 -9.36
C ALA A 5 -17.04 18.51 -8.96
N ALA A 6 -17.66 17.78 -9.88
CA ALA A 6 -18.95 17.15 -9.63
C ALA A 6 -18.88 16.36 -8.32
N ARG A 7 -19.55 16.85 -7.27
CA ARG A 7 -19.55 16.23 -5.94
C ARG A 7 -20.09 14.82 -6.08
N ASN A 8 -19.22 13.83 -5.95
CA ASN A 8 -19.66 12.45 -5.90
C ASN A 8 -20.26 12.16 -4.50
N ARG A 9 -20.83 10.98 -4.31
CA ARG A 9 -21.52 10.65 -3.05
C ARG A 9 -20.59 10.66 -1.83
N ILE A 10 -19.29 10.40 -2.01
CA ILE A 10 -18.27 10.49 -0.95
C ILE A 10 -18.24 11.93 -0.41
N ASP A 11 -18.16 12.92 -1.30
CA ASP A 11 -18.05 14.32 -0.91
C ASP A 11 -19.26 14.80 -0.09
N ALA A 12 -20.47 14.34 -0.43
CA ALA A 12 -21.66 14.65 0.36
C ALA A 12 -21.57 14.07 1.78
N LEU A 13 -21.21 12.78 1.90
CA LEU A 13 -21.14 12.09 3.19
C LEU A 13 -20.03 12.63 4.10
N VAL A 14 -18.87 12.93 3.52
CA VAL A 14 -17.76 13.58 4.24
C VAL A 14 -18.17 14.99 4.65
N SER A 15 -18.82 15.75 3.77
CA SER A 15 -19.28 17.12 4.05
C SER A 15 -20.28 17.19 5.20
N ASP A 16 -21.27 16.31 5.21
CA ASP A 16 -22.28 16.25 6.28
C ASP A 16 -21.60 15.99 7.63
N ARG A 17 -20.66 15.04 7.67
CA ARG A 17 -19.94 14.68 8.89
C ARG A 17 -18.99 15.78 9.38
N GLN A 18 -18.25 16.39 8.46
CA GLN A 18 -17.29 17.45 8.77
C GLN A 18 -17.99 18.71 9.29
N THR A 19 -19.12 19.07 8.67
CA THR A 19 -19.95 20.20 9.09
C THR A 19 -20.57 19.95 10.46
N ALA A 20 -21.05 18.72 10.73
CA ALA A 20 -21.52 18.34 12.06
C ALA A 20 -20.42 18.40 13.14
N ALA A 21 -19.16 18.22 12.76
CA ALA A 21 -18.00 18.37 13.63
C ALA A 21 -17.50 19.83 13.77
N GLY A 22 -18.12 20.79 13.07
CA GLY A 22 -17.78 22.22 13.17
C GLY A 22 -16.55 22.65 12.36
N PHE A 23 -16.14 21.85 11.37
CA PHE A 23 -14.95 22.13 10.56
C PHE A 23 -15.34 22.46 9.11
N SER A 24 -14.65 23.44 8.51
CA SER A 24 -14.73 23.74 7.08
C SER A 24 -13.68 22.98 6.28
N PHE A 25 -13.89 22.86 4.98
CA PHE A 25 -12.92 22.24 4.07
C PHE A 25 -11.87 23.25 3.63
N SER A 26 -10.63 22.79 3.50
CA SER A 26 -9.61 23.49 2.72
C SER A 26 -9.99 23.58 1.24
N GLU A 27 -9.36 24.50 0.52
CA GLU A 27 -9.56 24.64 -0.92
C GLU A 27 -9.06 23.40 -1.69
N PRO A 28 -9.55 23.15 -2.92
CA PRO A 28 -8.98 22.15 -3.80
C PRO A 28 -7.46 22.33 -3.98
N CYS A 29 -6.72 21.22 -4.06
CA CYS A 29 -5.29 21.28 -4.34
C CYS A 29 -5.03 21.76 -5.77
N ALA A 30 -3.91 22.46 -5.96
CA ALA A 30 -3.45 22.88 -7.27
C ALA A 30 -3.13 21.65 -8.15
N ASP A 31 -3.23 21.81 -9.47
CA ASP A 31 -2.97 20.73 -10.43
C ASP A 31 -1.58 20.10 -10.31
N ALA A 32 -0.56 20.90 -9.95
CA ALA A 32 0.79 20.41 -9.74
C ALA A 32 0.91 19.51 -8.49
N VAL A 33 0.13 19.81 -7.45
CA VAL A 33 0.03 18.95 -6.25
C VAL A 33 -0.72 17.67 -6.62
N PHE A 34 -1.86 17.80 -7.32
CA PHE A 34 -2.66 16.64 -7.73
C PHE A 34 -1.87 15.65 -8.57
N VAL A 35 -1.19 16.10 -9.64
CA VAL A 35 -0.43 15.21 -10.54
C VAL A 35 0.68 14.48 -9.80
N ARG A 36 1.39 15.16 -8.89
CA ARG A 36 2.42 14.52 -8.07
C ARG A 36 1.80 13.48 -7.12
N ARG A 37 0.76 13.87 -6.39
CA ARG A 37 0.09 13.04 -5.38
C ARG A 37 -0.46 11.75 -6.01
N VAL A 38 -1.20 11.87 -7.12
CA VAL A 38 -1.85 10.71 -7.74
C VAL A 38 -0.84 9.72 -8.32
N TYR A 39 0.27 10.18 -8.90
CA TYR A 39 1.35 9.29 -9.35
C TYR A 39 1.97 8.51 -8.17
N LEU A 40 2.24 9.19 -7.06
CA LEU A 40 2.84 8.59 -5.87
C LEU A 40 1.90 7.65 -5.10
N ASP A 41 0.59 7.90 -5.14
CA ASP A 41 -0.39 7.06 -4.46
C ASP A 41 -0.89 5.89 -5.32
N VAL A 42 -0.97 6.05 -6.64
CA VAL A 42 -1.53 5.02 -7.52
C VAL A 42 -0.46 4.06 -8.01
N ILE A 43 0.73 4.55 -8.35
CA ILE A 43 1.80 3.73 -8.95
C ILE A 43 3.15 3.81 -8.23
N GLY A 44 3.23 4.55 -7.11
CA GLY A 44 4.45 4.64 -6.30
C GLY A 44 5.65 5.18 -7.07
N THR A 45 5.45 6.15 -7.97
CA THR A 45 6.49 6.71 -8.84
C THR A 45 6.33 8.22 -8.96
N LEU A 46 7.41 8.95 -9.24
CA LEU A 46 7.30 10.36 -9.60
C LEU A 46 6.87 10.53 -11.06
N PRO A 47 5.98 11.48 -11.39
CA PRO A 47 5.73 11.81 -12.78
C PRO A 47 7.01 12.40 -13.40
N THR A 48 7.26 12.06 -14.66
CA THR A 48 8.31 12.70 -15.47
C THR A 48 7.95 14.17 -15.74
N ALA A 49 8.96 15.02 -15.99
CA ALA A 49 8.69 16.43 -16.30
C ALA A 49 7.78 16.61 -17.52
N ASP A 50 7.83 15.71 -18.50
CA ASP A 50 6.96 15.76 -19.68
C ASP A 50 5.51 15.36 -19.37
N GLU A 51 5.29 14.34 -18.53
CA GLU A 51 3.95 14.01 -18.02
C GLU A 51 3.35 15.20 -17.26
N VAL A 52 4.14 15.84 -16.38
CA VAL A 52 3.71 17.04 -15.66
C VAL A 52 3.37 18.18 -16.62
N ARG A 53 4.24 18.54 -17.58
CA ARG A 53 3.98 19.61 -18.55
C ARG A 53 2.71 19.35 -19.36
N ARG A 54 2.53 18.12 -19.83
CA ARG A 54 1.34 17.71 -20.59
C ARG A 54 0.08 17.88 -19.75
N PHE A 55 0.11 17.45 -18.49
CA PHE A 55 -1.02 17.58 -17.59
C PHE A 55 -1.35 19.04 -17.25
N LEU A 56 -0.33 19.85 -16.92
CA LEU A 56 -0.51 21.26 -16.56
C LEU A 56 -0.97 22.13 -17.74
N SER A 57 -0.53 21.81 -18.96
CA SER A 57 -0.94 22.53 -20.18
C SER A 57 -2.31 22.12 -20.71
N SER A 58 -2.84 20.97 -20.27
CA SER A 58 -4.16 20.51 -20.69
C SER A 58 -5.27 21.41 -20.14
N ARG A 59 -6.17 21.82 -21.04
CA ARG A 59 -7.40 22.58 -20.75
C ARG A 59 -8.65 21.70 -20.70
N ASP A 60 -8.47 20.38 -20.79
CA ASP A 60 -9.56 19.41 -20.70
C ASP A 60 -10.13 19.42 -19.27
N SER A 61 -11.44 19.61 -19.15
CA SER A 61 -12.12 19.63 -17.85
C SER A 61 -12.03 18.29 -17.12
N ASP A 62 -11.83 17.19 -17.85
CA ASP A 62 -11.80 15.83 -17.30
C ASP A 62 -10.37 15.30 -17.14
N LYS A 63 -9.34 16.15 -17.29
CA LYS A 63 -7.93 15.72 -17.27
C LYS A 63 -7.53 14.94 -16.01
N ARG A 64 -8.11 15.28 -14.85
CA ARG A 64 -7.84 14.58 -13.58
C ARG A 64 -8.40 13.15 -13.60
N ALA A 65 -9.65 12.99 -14.02
CA ALA A 65 -10.30 11.69 -14.15
C ALA A 65 -9.57 10.81 -15.18
N LYS A 66 -9.22 11.37 -16.34
CA LYS A 66 -8.46 10.67 -17.40
C LYS A 66 -7.09 10.21 -16.91
N LEU A 67 -6.39 11.06 -16.15
CA LEU A 67 -5.10 10.67 -15.58
C LEU A 67 -5.25 9.55 -14.54
N ILE A 68 -6.30 9.58 -13.71
CA ILE A 68 -6.58 8.50 -12.75
C ILE A 68 -6.77 7.18 -13.50
N ASP A 69 -7.58 7.16 -14.56
CA ASP A 69 -7.81 5.94 -15.35
C ASP A 69 -6.53 5.45 -16.02
N GLU A 70 -5.74 6.35 -16.63
CA GLU A 70 -4.44 6.02 -17.22
C GLU A 70 -3.50 5.35 -16.20
N LEU A 71 -3.41 5.90 -14.98
CA LEU A 71 -2.54 5.37 -13.94
C LEU A 71 -3.02 4.05 -13.37
N LEU A 72 -4.34 3.83 -13.25
CA LEU A 72 -4.90 2.56 -12.79
C LEU A 72 -4.63 1.42 -13.78
N ASP A 73 -4.46 1.72 -15.08
CA ASP A 73 -4.19 0.72 -16.11
C ASP A 73 -2.70 0.48 -16.40
N ARG A 74 -1.83 1.30 -15.83
CA ARG A 74 -0.38 1.12 -15.92
C ARG A 74 0.10 -0.14 -15.18
N PRO A 75 1.12 -0.86 -15.71
CA PRO A 75 1.68 -2.04 -15.03
C PRO A 75 2.25 -1.71 -13.65
N GLU A 76 2.71 -0.48 -13.44
CA GLU A 76 3.25 0.00 -12.16
C GLU A 76 2.19 0.02 -11.04
N PHE A 77 0.89 0.11 -11.37
CA PHE A 77 -0.19 -0.05 -10.39
C PHE A 77 -0.06 -1.43 -9.73
N ALA A 78 0.00 -2.49 -10.53
CA ALA A 78 0.10 -3.86 -10.02
C ALA A 78 1.40 -4.10 -9.24
N GLU A 79 2.50 -3.46 -9.63
CA GLU A 79 3.77 -3.51 -8.91
C GLU A 79 3.68 -2.86 -7.52
N TYR A 80 3.15 -1.64 -7.45
CA TYR A 80 3.06 -0.91 -6.20
C TYR A 80 2.05 -1.53 -5.22
N TRP A 81 0.90 -1.99 -5.70
CA TRP A 81 -0.08 -2.64 -4.84
C TRP A 81 0.32 -4.06 -4.46
N ALA A 82 1.13 -4.77 -5.28
CA ALA A 82 1.72 -6.04 -4.87
C ALA A 82 2.66 -5.87 -3.68
N LEU A 83 3.43 -4.77 -3.61
CA LEU A 83 4.24 -4.46 -2.43
C LEU A 83 3.39 -4.40 -1.16
N LYS A 84 2.27 -3.68 -1.18
CA LYS A 84 1.35 -3.54 -0.04
C LYS A 84 0.72 -4.87 0.35
N TRP A 85 0.24 -5.64 -0.63
CA TRP A 85 -0.32 -6.96 -0.37
C TRP A 85 0.72 -7.96 0.15
N CYS A 86 1.96 -7.89 -0.34
CA CYS A 86 3.03 -8.77 0.12
C CYS A 86 3.39 -8.50 1.59
N ASP A 87 3.25 -7.26 2.07
CA ASP A 87 3.42 -6.93 3.48
C ASP A 87 2.39 -7.67 4.33
N LEU A 88 1.09 -7.56 3.99
CA LEU A 88 0.00 -8.25 4.69
C LEU A 88 0.08 -9.77 4.60
N LEU A 89 0.46 -10.30 3.43
CA LEU A 89 0.54 -11.73 3.16
C LEU A 89 1.88 -12.35 3.60
N ARG A 90 2.74 -11.57 4.27
CA ARG A 90 3.99 -12.03 4.88
C ARG A 90 4.92 -12.73 3.89
N VAL A 91 5.01 -12.19 2.67
CA VAL A 91 5.80 -12.76 1.57
C VAL A 91 7.29 -12.54 1.83
N LYS A 92 7.96 -13.55 2.41
CA LYS A 92 9.39 -13.49 2.72
C LYS A 92 10.06 -14.85 2.92
N SER A 93 11.37 -14.89 2.71
CA SER A 93 12.15 -16.13 2.83
C SER A 93 12.56 -16.49 4.27
N GLU A 94 12.91 -15.51 5.08
CA GLU A 94 13.35 -15.68 6.47
C GLU A 94 12.18 -16.05 7.39
N PHE A 95 12.54 -16.45 8.61
CA PHE A 95 11.61 -16.56 9.72
C PHE A 95 10.79 -15.27 9.90
N PRO A 96 9.49 -15.33 10.24
CA PRO A 96 8.71 -16.55 10.51
C PRO A 96 8.14 -17.28 9.30
N SER A 97 8.10 -16.67 8.10
CA SER A 97 7.41 -17.26 6.94
C SER A 97 8.11 -18.48 6.36
N ASN A 98 9.45 -18.48 6.36
CA ASN A 98 10.26 -19.62 5.88
C ASN A 98 9.85 -20.11 4.47
N LEU A 99 9.49 -19.16 3.60
CA LEU A 99 9.22 -19.48 2.20
C LEU A 99 10.56 -19.73 1.50
N TRP A 100 10.64 -20.75 0.66
CA TRP A 100 11.82 -20.86 -0.19
C TRP A 100 11.79 -19.74 -1.24
N PRO A 101 12.93 -19.21 -1.71
CA PRO A 101 12.97 -18.11 -2.68
C PRO A 101 12.13 -18.35 -3.95
N ASN A 102 12.05 -19.60 -4.42
CA ASN A 102 11.16 -19.96 -5.53
C ASN A 102 9.67 -19.75 -5.17
N ALA A 103 9.26 -20.10 -3.96
CA ALA A 103 7.92 -19.87 -3.45
C ALA A 103 7.64 -18.37 -3.26
N VAL A 104 8.61 -17.60 -2.75
CA VAL A 104 8.51 -16.13 -2.62
C VAL A 104 8.25 -15.49 -3.98
N GLN A 105 9.05 -15.84 -4.99
CA GLN A 105 8.92 -15.29 -6.33
C GLN A 105 7.60 -15.69 -6.97
N ALA A 106 7.23 -16.97 -6.88
CA ALA A 106 5.97 -17.47 -7.44
C ALA A 106 4.76 -16.79 -6.78
N TYR A 107 4.80 -16.60 -5.45
CA TYR A 107 3.72 -15.98 -4.71
C TYR A 107 3.59 -14.49 -5.00
N HIS A 108 4.71 -13.74 -4.98
CA HIS A 108 4.74 -12.34 -5.39
C HIS A 108 4.21 -12.16 -6.82
N TYR A 109 4.66 -13.01 -7.76
CA TYR A 109 4.23 -12.93 -9.16
C TYR A 109 2.73 -13.22 -9.32
N TRP A 110 2.19 -14.17 -8.57
CA TRP A 110 0.75 -14.44 -8.55
C TRP A 110 -0.04 -13.24 -8.02
N ILE A 111 0.38 -12.63 -6.91
CA ILE A 111 -0.26 -11.42 -6.35
C ILE A 111 -0.25 -10.29 -7.38
N GLN A 112 0.93 -10.00 -7.95
CA GLN A 112 1.08 -8.96 -8.96
C GLN A 112 0.18 -9.21 -10.18
N ASN A 113 0.10 -10.45 -10.66
CA ASN A 113 -0.76 -10.79 -11.80
C ASN A 113 -2.26 -10.67 -11.47
N ALA A 114 -2.68 -11.10 -10.28
CA ALA A 114 -4.06 -10.94 -9.84
C ALA A 114 -4.48 -9.47 -9.86
N LEU A 115 -3.62 -8.58 -9.37
CA LEU A 115 -3.84 -7.13 -9.40
C LEU A 115 -3.82 -6.56 -10.84
N ARG A 116 -2.86 -6.99 -11.66
CA ARG A 116 -2.76 -6.58 -13.07
C ARG A 116 -3.99 -6.95 -13.89
N GLN A 117 -4.54 -8.14 -13.65
CA GLN A 117 -5.73 -8.65 -14.34
C GLN A 117 -7.03 -8.12 -13.73
N ASN A 118 -6.96 -7.27 -12.71
CA ASN A 118 -8.10 -6.80 -11.94
C ASN A 118 -8.99 -7.95 -11.44
N MET A 119 -8.35 -9.00 -10.89
CA MET A 119 -9.06 -10.13 -10.29
C MET A 119 -10.04 -9.62 -9.23
N PRO A 120 -11.33 -10.00 -9.29
CA PRO A 120 -12.30 -9.66 -8.26
C PRO A 120 -11.81 -10.05 -6.86
N TYR A 121 -11.99 -9.17 -5.88
CA TYR A 121 -11.40 -9.35 -4.56
C TYR A 121 -11.93 -10.58 -3.81
N ASP A 122 -13.21 -10.94 -4.01
CA ASP A 122 -13.80 -12.19 -3.52
C ASP A 122 -13.08 -13.43 -4.09
N GLN A 123 -12.70 -13.40 -5.37
CA GLN A 123 -11.93 -14.47 -6.00
C GLN A 123 -10.48 -14.51 -5.51
N PHE A 124 -9.87 -13.34 -5.30
CA PHE A 124 -8.54 -13.24 -4.70
C PHE A 124 -8.50 -13.87 -3.30
N ALA A 125 -9.45 -13.51 -2.44
CA ALA A 125 -9.58 -14.06 -1.09
C ALA A 125 -9.87 -15.57 -1.13
N ARG A 126 -10.82 -16.02 -1.97
CA ARG A 126 -11.11 -17.45 -2.14
C ARG A 126 -9.89 -18.24 -2.59
N ALA A 127 -9.15 -17.75 -3.58
CA ALA A 127 -7.98 -18.43 -4.11
C ALA A 127 -6.93 -18.69 -3.03
N LEU A 128 -6.75 -17.75 -2.10
CA LEU A 128 -5.87 -17.90 -0.93
C LEU A 128 -6.45 -18.88 0.10
N LEU A 129 -7.72 -18.70 0.47
CA LEU A 129 -8.38 -19.43 1.55
C LEU A 129 -8.73 -20.89 1.22
N THR A 130 -8.79 -21.27 -0.05
CA THR A 130 -9.10 -22.66 -0.45
C THR A 130 -7.93 -23.36 -1.11
N ALA A 131 -6.75 -22.71 -1.14
CA ALA A 131 -5.58 -23.24 -1.82
C ALA A 131 -5.16 -24.61 -1.27
N SER A 132 -4.90 -25.55 -2.16
CA SER A 132 -4.32 -26.86 -1.86
C SER A 132 -3.34 -27.21 -2.98
N GLY A 133 -2.23 -27.86 -2.64
CA GLY A 133 -1.17 -28.16 -3.60
C GLY A 133 0.21 -27.86 -3.04
N SER A 134 1.20 -27.85 -3.93
CA SER A 134 2.60 -27.60 -3.57
C SER A 134 2.82 -26.10 -3.38
N ASN A 135 3.47 -25.72 -2.28
CA ASN A 135 3.88 -24.34 -2.05
C ASN A 135 4.83 -23.76 -3.13
N PHE A 136 5.43 -24.61 -3.96
CA PHE A 136 6.27 -24.15 -5.07
C PHE A 136 5.52 -24.04 -6.40
N ARG A 137 4.38 -24.72 -6.57
CA ARG A 137 3.69 -24.90 -7.86
C ARG A 137 2.31 -24.24 -7.84
N ASP A 138 1.72 -24.11 -6.66
CA ASP A 138 0.41 -23.51 -6.39
C ASP A 138 0.61 -22.27 -5.49
N PRO A 139 0.94 -21.09 -6.07
CA PRO A 139 1.41 -19.95 -5.29
C PRO A 139 0.51 -19.51 -4.12
N PRO A 140 -0.85 -19.50 -4.23
CA PRO A 140 -1.75 -19.15 -3.13
C PRO A 140 -1.59 -20.02 -1.88
N VAL A 141 -1.08 -21.26 -2.01
CA VAL A 141 -0.82 -22.15 -0.87
C VAL A 141 0.14 -21.54 0.14
N ASN A 142 0.99 -20.60 -0.29
CA ASN A 142 1.92 -19.90 0.59
C ASN A 142 1.23 -19.03 1.65
N PHE A 143 -0.08 -18.79 1.57
CA PHE A 143 -0.87 -18.23 2.67
C PHE A 143 -0.77 -19.05 3.97
N TYR A 144 -0.63 -20.38 3.86
CA TYR A 144 -0.60 -21.30 5.02
C TYR A 144 0.79 -21.53 5.61
N ARG A 145 1.83 -21.08 4.92
CA ARG A 145 3.22 -21.36 5.29
C ARG A 145 3.72 -20.56 6.50
N PRO A 146 3.31 -19.29 6.73
CA PRO A 146 3.82 -18.50 7.84
C PRO A 146 3.34 -18.89 9.24
N PHE A 147 2.47 -19.90 9.37
CA PHE A 147 1.92 -20.36 10.65
C PHE A 147 2.85 -21.39 11.31
N GLN A 148 3.58 -20.99 12.37
CA GLN A 148 4.52 -21.88 13.07
C GLN A 148 3.79 -23.03 13.80
N GLU A 149 2.78 -22.69 14.59
CA GLU A 149 2.03 -23.65 15.40
C GLU A 149 1.01 -24.46 14.57
N ARG A 150 0.81 -24.11 13.29
CA ARG A 150 -0.08 -24.77 12.31
C ARG A 150 -1.44 -25.19 12.88
N THR A 151 -1.95 -24.43 13.85
CA THR A 151 -3.26 -24.67 14.46
C THR A 151 -4.34 -23.97 13.64
N PRO A 152 -5.58 -24.49 13.66
CA PRO A 152 -6.72 -23.80 13.05
C PRO A 152 -6.89 -22.37 13.58
N HIS A 153 -6.63 -22.17 14.87
CA HIS A 153 -6.70 -20.86 15.52
C HIS A 153 -5.75 -19.83 14.93
N LYS A 154 -4.48 -20.19 14.66
CA LYS A 154 -3.54 -19.24 14.03
C LYS A 154 -3.91 -18.91 12.59
N ILE A 155 -4.54 -19.86 11.87
CA ILE A 155 -5.06 -19.61 10.52
C ILE A 155 -6.24 -18.65 10.59
N LEU A 156 -7.17 -18.86 11.53
CA LEU A 156 -8.32 -17.98 11.75
C LEU A 156 -7.86 -16.56 12.11
N ASP A 157 -6.91 -16.43 13.04
CA ASP A 157 -6.38 -15.15 13.51
C ASP A 157 -5.85 -14.28 12.37
N THR A 158 -4.97 -14.85 11.54
CA THR A 158 -4.45 -14.13 10.36
C THR A 158 -5.51 -13.90 9.29
N THR A 159 -6.44 -14.83 9.10
CA THR A 159 -7.56 -14.67 8.17
C THR A 159 -8.48 -13.52 8.58
N ALA A 160 -8.82 -13.44 9.87
CA ALA A 160 -9.64 -12.38 10.43
C ALA A 160 -8.94 -11.02 10.31
N LEU A 161 -7.64 -10.95 10.60
CA LEU A 161 -6.88 -9.72 10.47
C LEU A 161 -6.84 -9.21 9.02
N ILE A 162 -6.53 -10.09 8.06
CA ILE A 162 -6.37 -9.70 6.66
C ILE A 162 -7.73 -9.41 6.01
N PHE A 163 -8.68 -10.35 6.09
CA PHE A 163 -9.90 -10.28 5.29
C PHE A 163 -11.12 -9.74 6.04
N MET A 164 -11.10 -9.73 7.37
CA MET A 164 -12.17 -9.16 8.20
C MET A 164 -11.75 -7.82 8.84
N GLY A 165 -10.46 -7.50 8.84
CA GLY A 165 -9.91 -6.34 9.52
C GLY A 165 -10.10 -6.41 11.04
N VAL A 166 -10.12 -7.62 11.61
CA VAL A 166 -10.39 -7.86 13.04
C VAL A 166 -9.17 -8.45 13.71
N ARG A 167 -8.76 -7.88 14.84
CA ARG A 167 -7.84 -8.52 15.79
C ARG A 167 -8.67 -9.39 16.73
N LEU A 168 -8.40 -10.71 16.79
CA LEU A 168 -9.25 -11.63 17.56
C LEU A 168 -9.31 -11.26 19.04
N GLU A 169 -8.22 -10.73 19.59
CA GLU A 169 -8.12 -10.20 20.96
C GLU A 169 -9.09 -9.04 21.27
N HIS A 170 -9.50 -8.27 20.25
CA HIS A 170 -10.47 -7.17 20.37
C HIS A 170 -11.86 -7.52 19.85
N SER A 171 -12.05 -8.73 19.33
CA SER A 171 -13.26 -9.13 18.59
C SER A 171 -14.52 -9.18 19.47
N GLY A 172 -14.36 -9.46 20.77
CA GLY A 172 -15.47 -9.73 21.69
C GLY A 172 -16.17 -11.07 21.43
N TRP A 173 -15.59 -11.97 20.62
CA TRP A 173 -16.18 -13.29 20.33
C TRP A 173 -16.06 -14.23 21.53
N SER A 174 -17.10 -15.02 21.77
CA SER A 174 -17.05 -16.05 22.81
C SER A 174 -16.13 -17.22 22.41
N GLU A 175 -15.71 -18.02 23.39
CA GLU A 175 -14.91 -19.22 23.13
C GLU A 175 -15.60 -20.19 22.17
N ASP A 176 -16.92 -20.38 22.29
CA ASP A 176 -17.69 -21.24 21.40
C ASP A 176 -17.75 -20.69 19.96
N GLN A 177 -17.86 -19.36 19.80
CA GLN A 177 -17.80 -18.71 18.50
C GLN A 177 -16.43 -18.90 17.86
N MET A 178 -15.35 -18.72 18.63
CA MET A 178 -13.99 -18.95 18.15
C MET A 178 -13.77 -20.41 17.74
N LEU A 179 -14.20 -21.38 18.56
CA LEU A 179 -14.09 -22.80 18.22
C LEU A 179 -14.89 -23.16 16.95
N GLY A 180 -16.10 -22.63 16.80
CA GLY A 180 -16.92 -22.82 15.60
C GLY A 180 -16.23 -22.29 14.34
N MET A 181 -15.52 -21.17 14.45
CA MET A 181 -14.75 -20.58 13.36
C MET A 181 -13.45 -21.34 13.08
N ASP A 182 -12.74 -21.78 14.12
CA ASP A 182 -11.55 -22.62 14.01
C ASP A 182 -11.85 -23.94 13.28
N ALA A 183 -13.04 -24.50 13.47
CA ALA A 183 -13.45 -25.74 12.82
C ALA A 183 -13.44 -25.66 11.28
N PHE A 184 -13.52 -24.47 10.67
CA PHE A 184 -13.35 -24.29 9.22
C PHE A 184 -11.93 -24.60 8.72
N PHE A 185 -10.92 -24.46 9.57
CA PHE A 185 -9.52 -24.72 9.23
C PHE A 185 -9.00 -26.04 9.81
N ALA A 186 -9.85 -26.81 10.49
CA ALA A 186 -9.50 -28.06 11.17
C ALA A 186 -8.89 -29.12 10.25
N LYS A 187 -9.35 -29.19 8.99
CA LYS A 187 -8.89 -30.17 8.01
C LYS A 187 -7.56 -29.80 7.34
N VAL A 188 -7.00 -28.62 7.60
CA VAL A 188 -5.72 -28.23 6.99
C VAL A 188 -4.60 -29.16 7.45
N ALA A 189 -3.94 -29.78 6.47
CA ALA A 189 -2.84 -30.69 6.69
C ALA A 189 -1.68 -30.40 5.74
N TYR A 190 -0.52 -30.93 6.12
CA TYR A 190 0.75 -30.65 5.47
C TYR A 190 1.48 -31.97 5.24
N LYS A 191 2.02 -32.16 4.04
CA LYS A 191 2.81 -33.34 3.67
C LYS A 191 4.12 -32.88 3.04
N LYS A 192 5.25 -33.39 3.54
CA LYS A 192 6.56 -33.19 2.92
C LYS A 192 6.68 -33.99 1.64
N THR A 193 7.45 -33.47 0.69
CA THR A 193 7.85 -34.20 -0.52
C THR A 193 9.35 -34.53 -0.46
N ASP A 194 9.84 -35.25 -1.47
CA ASP A 194 11.28 -35.50 -1.63
C ASP A 194 12.04 -34.25 -2.09
N GLU A 195 11.34 -33.26 -2.67
CA GLU A 195 11.95 -31.98 -3.02
C GLU A 195 12.18 -31.15 -1.76
N TRP A 196 13.44 -30.82 -1.51
CA TRP A 196 13.84 -30.07 -0.33
C TRP A 196 13.07 -28.73 -0.23
N LYS A 197 12.46 -28.49 0.94
CA LYS A 197 11.64 -27.30 1.28
C LYS A 197 10.30 -27.18 0.56
N GLU A 198 9.95 -28.13 -0.31
CA GLU A 198 8.60 -28.25 -0.83
C GLU A 198 7.69 -28.91 0.23
N GLU A 199 6.46 -28.40 0.31
CA GLU A 199 5.41 -28.96 1.15
C GLU A 199 4.07 -28.83 0.44
N ILE A 200 3.27 -29.91 0.53
CA ILE A 200 1.91 -29.95 0.02
C ILE A 200 0.95 -29.60 1.15
N VAL A 201 0.14 -28.57 0.94
CA VAL A 201 -1.03 -28.27 1.79
C VAL A 201 -2.25 -28.92 1.18
N TYR A 202 -3.04 -29.61 1.99
CA TYR A 202 -4.25 -30.29 1.54
C TYR A 202 -5.30 -30.35 2.65
N SER A 203 -6.54 -30.67 2.26
CA SER A 203 -7.63 -30.94 3.21
C SER A 203 -7.63 -32.43 3.55
N ASP A 204 -7.36 -32.76 4.82
CA ASP A 204 -7.35 -34.13 5.33
C ASP A 204 -8.74 -34.50 5.86
N PRO A 205 -9.46 -35.44 5.20
CA PRO A 205 -10.82 -35.81 5.58
C PRO A 205 -10.91 -36.54 6.93
N GLU A 206 -9.79 -37.01 7.50
CA GLU A 206 -9.77 -37.66 8.81
C GLU A 206 -9.59 -36.67 9.96
N LYS A 207 -9.18 -35.43 9.69
CA LYS A 207 -9.01 -34.40 10.71
C LYS A 207 -10.33 -33.74 11.09
N GLN A 208 -10.46 -33.44 12.37
CA GLN A 208 -11.55 -32.66 12.93
C GLN A 208 -11.06 -31.91 14.17
N LEU A 209 -11.66 -30.76 14.46
CA LEU A 209 -11.39 -30.03 15.69
C LEU A 209 -12.16 -30.68 16.83
N ILE A 210 -11.47 -31.03 17.92
CA ILE A 210 -12.09 -31.56 19.13
C ILE A 210 -12.12 -30.45 20.18
N ASN A 211 -13.29 -30.18 20.75
CA ASN A 211 -13.42 -29.23 21.84
C ASN A 211 -12.66 -29.77 23.07
N PRO A 212 -11.69 -29.04 23.63
CA PRO A 212 -10.88 -29.52 24.74
C PRO A 212 -11.68 -29.75 26.02
N ALA A 213 -12.78 -29.02 26.24
CA ALA A 213 -13.65 -29.13 27.40
C ALA A 213 -14.65 -30.29 27.26
N THR A 214 -15.36 -30.40 26.14
CA THR A 214 -16.42 -31.42 25.96
C THR A 214 -15.94 -32.74 25.37
N LYS A 215 -14.72 -32.76 24.80
CA LYS A 215 -14.15 -33.87 24.03
C LYS A 215 -14.98 -34.29 22.81
N GLN A 216 -15.90 -33.44 22.36
CA GLN A 216 -16.73 -33.68 21.18
C GLN A 216 -16.16 -32.97 19.94
N PRO A 217 -16.43 -33.49 18.73
CA PRO A 217 -16.15 -32.77 17.49
C PRO A 217 -16.87 -31.44 17.43
N VAL A 218 -16.16 -30.39 17.00
CA VAL A 218 -16.73 -29.07 16.74
C VAL A 218 -17.17 -28.99 15.29
N MET A 219 -18.42 -28.60 15.07
CA MET A 219 -18.94 -28.34 13.72
C MET A 219 -18.53 -26.94 13.24
N PRO A 220 -18.08 -26.78 11.98
CA PRO A 220 -17.83 -25.47 11.40
C PRO A 220 -19.07 -24.58 11.50
N THR A 221 -18.94 -23.45 12.17
CA THR A 221 -20.08 -22.57 12.50
C THR A 221 -19.71 -21.14 12.17
N PRO A 222 -20.33 -20.51 11.15
CA PRO A 222 -20.07 -19.11 10.83
C PRO A 222 -20.63 -18.20 11.92
N LEU A 223 -20.00 -17.03 12.12
CA LEU A 223 -20.50 -16.04 13.06
C LEU A 223 -21.91 -15.59 12.68
N GLY A 224 -22.82 -15.61 13.66
CA GLY A 224 -24.23 -15.26 13.45
C GLY A 224 -25.04 -16.29 12.66
N GLY A 225 -24.47 -17.46 12.33
CA GLY A 225 -25.16 -18.53 11.61
C GLY A 225 -25.28 -19.84 12.41
N ALA A 226 -25.90 -20.84 11.79
CA ALA A 226 -26.05 -22.17 12.35
C ALA A 226 -24.85 -23.07 12.01
N PRO A 227 -24.54 -24.08 12.84
CA PRO A 227 -23.51 -25.07 12.54
C PRO A 227 -23.76 -25.77 11.20
N LEU A 228 -22.71 -25.90 10.40
CA LEU A 228 -22.76 -26.51 9.09
C LEU A 228 -22.48 -28.00 9.19
N LYS A 229 -23.38 -28.81 8.60
CA LYS A 229 -23.18 -30.23 8.42
C LYS A 229 -22.51 -30.45 7.07
N LEU A 230 -21.24 -30.80 7.09
CA LEU A 230 -20.43 -31.08 5.90
C LEU A 230 -20.14 -32.58 5.81
N ASP A 231 -20.04 -33.09 4.58
CA ASP A 231 -19.65 -34.47 4.36
C ASP A 231 -18.16 -34.69 4.69
N LYS A 232 -17.78 -35.94 4.88
CA LYS A 232 -16.40 -36.31 5.26
C LYS A 232 -15.35 -35.74 4.30
N TYR A 233 -15.65 -35.71 3.00
CA TYR A 233 -14.74 -35.26 1.96
C TYR A 233 -14.88 -33.79 1.57
N ASP A 234 -15.86 -33.08 2.13
CA ASP A 234 -16.00 -31.64 1.91
C ASP A 234 -14.85 -30.89 2.59
N ASP A 235 -14.33 -29.87 1.91
CA ASP A 235 -13.37 -28.93 2.47
C ASP A 235 -14.11 -27.77 3.16
N PRO A 236 -14.08 -27.67 4.51
CA PRO A 236 -14.79 -26.62 5.22
C PRO A 236 -14.32 -25.21 4.83
N ARG A 237 -13.09 -25.06 4.35
CA ARG A 237 -12.58 -23.77 3.88
C ARG A 237 -13.35 -23.21 2.70
N VAL A 238 -13.94 -24.06 1.85
CA VAL A 238 -14.80 -23.62 0.75
C VAL A 238 -16.09 -23.00 1.30
N ALA A 239 -16.68 -23.62 2.33
CA ALA A 239 -17.86 -23.07 3.02
C ALA A 239 -17.52 -21.76 3.75
N PHE A 240 -16.35 -21.67 4.39
CA PHE A 240 -15.85 -20.43 4.99
C PHE A 240 -15.68 -19.32 3.95
N ALA A 241 -15.01 -19.61 2.83
CA ALA A 241 -14.81 -18.64 1.75
C ALA A 241 -16.16 -18.16 1.18
N ASN A 242 -17.13 -19.07 0.96
CA ASN A 242 -18.48 -18.71 0.54
C ASN A 242 -19.17 -17.74 1.52
N TRP A 243 -19.07 -18.01 2.82
CA TRP A 243 -19.66 -17.18 3.86
C TRP A 243 -18.95 -15.82 4.00
N LEU A 244 -17.61 -15.82 3.96
CA LEU A 244 -16.83 -14.60 4.12
C LEU A 244 -17.06 -13.66 2.95
N THR A 245 -17.08 -14.17 1.72
CA THR A 245 -17.27 -13.35 0.51
C THR A 245 -18.75 -13.14 0.16
N ALA A 246 -19.68 -13.43 1.07
CA ALA A 246 -21.09 -13.17 0.84
C ALA A 246 -21.36 -11.65 0.78
N PRO A 247 -22.28 -11.16 -0.08
CA PRO A 247 -22.62 -9.74 -0.20
C PRO A 247 -23.04 -9.05 1.11
N ASP A 248 -23.64 -9.81 2.03
CA ASP A 248 -24.16 -9.36 3.31
C ASP A 248 -23.20 -9.61 4.49
N ASN A 249 -21.99 -10.12 4.23
CA ASN A 249 -20.99 -10.32 5.28
C ASN A 249 -20.55 -8.96 5.86
N PRO A 250 -20.61 -8.75 7.19
CA PRO A 250 -20.42 -7.43 7.79
C PRO A 250 -18.94 -7.02 7.94
N TRP A 251 -17.99 -7.87 7.56
CA TRP A 251 -16.56 -7.62 7.69
C TRP A 251 -15.82 -7.53 6.37
N PHE A 252 -16.10 -8.43 5.42
CA PHE A 252 -15.24 -8.62 4.25
C PHE A 252 -15.09 -7.36 3.38
N SER A 253 -16.22 -6.80 2.92
CA SER A 253 -16.22 -5.55 2.15
C SER A 253 -15.71 -4.39 2.99
N LYS A 254 -16.15 -4.30 4.25
CA LYS A 254 -15.76 -3.24 5.20
C LYS A 254 -14.25 -3.13 5.37
N ALA A 255 -13.59 -4.26 5.58
CA ALA A 255 -12.16 -4.33 5.80
C ALA A 255 -11.37 -3.76 4.64
N ILE A 256 -11.68 -4.19 3.41
CA ILE A 256 -10.90 -3.77 2.24
C ILE A 256 -11.17 -2.34 1.83
N VAL A 257 -12.41 -1.84 1.92
CA VAL A 257 -12.69 -0.44 1.57
C VAL A 257 -12.10 0.51 2.61
N ASN A 258 -12.12 0.15 3.90
CA ASN A 258 -11.45 0.92 4.95
C ASN A 258 -9.93 0.94 4.75
N ARG A 259 -9.35 -0.19 4.34
CA ARG A 259 -7.92 -0.33 4.06
C ARG A 259 -7.48 0.46 2.83
N ILE A 260 -8.23 0.41 1.72
CA ILE A 260 -7.97 1.25 0.53
C ILE A 260 -8.05 2.73 0.91
N TRP A 261 -9.08 3.12 1.66
CA TRP A 261 -9.20 4.49 2.17
C TRP A 261 -7.99 4.88 3.02
N PHE A 262 -7.56 4.02 3.95
CA PHE A 262 -6.35 4.25 4.76
C PHE A 262 -5.10 4.43 3.90
N TRP A 263 -4.88 3.58 2.89
CA TRP A 263 -3.71 3.67 2.02
C TRP A 263 -3.67 4.97 1.19
N LEU A 264 -4.83 5.50 0.78
CA LEU A 264 -4.95 6.73 -0.01
C LEU A 264 -5.05 8.02 0.84
N MET A 265 -5.63 7.95 2.02
CA MET A 265 -5.93 9.11 2.87
C MET A 265 -5.01 9.22 4.08
N GLY A 266 -4.19 8.19 4.36
CA GLY A 266 -3.27 8.11 5.49
C GLY A 266 -3.93 7.79 6.83
N ARG A 267 -5.27 7.81 6.89
CA ARG A 267 -6.07 7.44 8.05
C ARG A 267 -7.32 6.71 7.57
N GLY A 268 -7.62 5.55 8.16
CA GLY A 268 -8.85 4.81 7.86
C GLY A 268 -10.10 5.55 8.36
N ILE A 269 -11.26 5.17 7.82
CA ILE A 269 -12.56 5.60 8.35
C ILE A 269 -12.73 5.00 9.75
N ILE A 270 -12.36 3.73 9.90
CA ILE A 270 -12.00 3.10 11.17
C ILE A 270 -10.47 3.11 11.28
N HIS A 271 -9.92 3.53 12.41
CA HIS A 271 -8.48 3.58 12.61
C HIS A 271 -8.14 2.99 13.98
N GLU A 272 -7.26 2.00 14.08
CA GLU A 272 -6.39 1.44 13.03
C GLU A 272 -7.15 0.67 11.94
N ALA A 273 -6.56 0.56 10.74
CA ALA A 273 -7.29 0.08 9.54
C ALA A 273 -7.68 -1.41 9.60
N ASP A 274 -7.02 -2.16 10.48
CA ASP A 274 -7.15 -3.59 10.71
C ASP A 274 -7.62 -3.92 12.15
N ASP A 275 -8.23 -2.94 12.84
CA ASP A 275 -8.80 -3.08 14.19
C ASP A 275 -10.30 -2.73 14.23
N ILE A 276 -11.09 -3.41 13.41
CA ILE A 276 -12.55 -3.30 13.34
C ILE A 276 -13.15 -4.06 14.52
N CYS A 277 -13.59 -3.32 15.54
CA CYS A 277 -14.25 -3.88 16.71
C CYS A 277 -15.33 -2.94 17.25
N GLN A 278 -16.14 -3.42 18.19
CA GLN A 278 -17.21 -2.61 18.79
C GLN A 278 -16.67 -1.37 19.54
N GLY A 279 -15.46 -1.46 20.08
CA GLY A 279 -14.77 -0.36 20.76
C GLY A 279 -14.12 0.67 19.82
N ASN A 280 -14.08 0.41 18.51
CA ASN A 280 -13.44 1.27 17.52
C ASN A 280 -14.42 1.64 16.38
N PRO A 281 -15.37 2.56 16.63
CA PRO A 281 -16.39 2.90 15.65
C PRO A 281 -15.83 3.68 14.47
N ALA A 282 -16.49 3.52 13.31
CA ALA A 282 -16.19 4.31 12.12
C ALA A 282 -16.41 5.80 12.34
N TRP A 283 -15.50 6.63 11.82
CA TRP A 283 -15.64 8.08 11.82
C TRP A 283 -16.93 8.52 11.12
N SER A 284 -17.27 7.90 9.97
CA SER A 284 -18.57 7.99 9.31
C SER A 284 -19.05 6.58 8.90
N PRO A 285 -20.02 6.00 9.63
CA PRO A 285 -20.66 4.75 9.24
C PRO A 285 -21.33 4.80 7.86
N GLU A 286 -21.89 5.95 7.48
CA GLU A 286 -22.60 6.15 6.22
C GLU A 286 -21.65 6.11 5.02
N LEU A 287 -20.49 6.76 5.14
CA LEU A 287 -19.43 6.69 4.13
C LEU A 287 -18.92 5.26 3.96
N LEU A 288 -18.66 4.57 5.07
CA LEU A 288 -18.17 3.21 5.05
C LEU A 288 -19.18 2.27 4.37
N SER A 289 -20.46 2.36 4.77
CA SER A 289 -21.55 1.59 4.18
C SER A 289 -21.74 1.88 2.68
N TYR A 290 -21.56 3.14 2.25
CA TYR A 290 -21.59 3.48 0.83
C TYR A 290 -20.48 2.78 0.04
N LEU A 291 -19.23 2.81 0.53
CA LEU A 291 -18.11 2.15 -0.14
C LEU A 291 -18.26 0.61 -0.16
N GLU A 292 -18.77 0.02 0.93
CA GLU A 292 -19.10 -1.41 0.99
C GLU A 292 -20.11 -1.79 -0.11
N LYS A 293 -21.16 -0.99 -0.27
CA LYS A 293 -22.18 -1.18 -1.30
C LYS A 293 -21.60 -1.05 -2.71
N GLU A 294 -20.80 -0.01 -2.97
CA GLU A 294 -20.14 0.19 -4.26
C GLU A 294 -19.26 -1.00 -4.64
N LEU A 295 -18.55 -1.59 -3.68
CA LEU A 295 -17.68 -2.75 -3.93
C LEU A 295 -18.52 -3.97 -4.33
N VAL A 296 -19.59 -4.26 -3.59
CA VAL A 296 -20.48 -5.41 -3.83
C VAL A 296 -21.22 -5.27 -5.17
N GLU A 297 -21.80 -4.10 -5.45
CA GLU A 297 -22.54 -3.85 -6.69
C GLU A 297 -21.65 -3.91 -7.94
N ASN A 298 -20.37 -3.54 -7.79
CA ASN A 298 -19.35 -3.63 -8.85
C ASN A 298 -18.54 -4.93 -8.81
N LYS A 299 -19.12 -6.00 -8.25
CA LYS A 299 -18.56 -7.37 -8.28
C LYS A 299 -17.13 -7.44 -7.75
N TYR A 300 -16.88 -6.77 -6.63
CA TYR A 300 -15.60 -6.77 -5.93
C TYR A 300 -14.42 -6.21 -6.75
N ASP A 301 -14.69 -5.29 -7.69
CA ASP A 301 -13.66 -4.54 -8.42
C ASP A 301 -12.97 -3.51 -7.51
N LEU A 302 -11.70 -3.76 -7.16
CA LEU A 302 -10.94 -2.83 -6.33
C LEU A 302 -10.58 -1.55 -7.08
N LYS A 303 -10.28 -1.60 -8.39
CA LYS A 303 -9.99 -0.40 -9.19
C LYS A 303 -11.17 0.56 -9.23
N HIS A 304 -12.41 0.05 -9.18
CA HIS A 304 -13.60 0.88 -9.02
C HIS A 304 -13.55 1.71 -7.72
N ILE A 305 -13.21 1.09 -6.59
CA ILE A 305 -13.09 1.78 -5.30
C ILE A 305 -11.96 2.82 -5.31
N TYR A 306 -10.79 2.49 -5.87
CA TYR A 306 -9.72 3.46 -6.07
C TYR A 306 -10.23 4.66 -6.89
N ARG A 307 -10.90 4.41 -8.01
CA ARG A 307 -11.40 5.44 -8.92
C ARG A 307 -12.36 6.41 -8.25
N ILE A 308 -13.36 5.92 -7.50
CA ILE A 308 -14.35 6.82 -6.85
C ILE A 308 -13.72 7.66 -5.73
N ILE A 309 -12.74 7.11 -4.99
CA ILE A 309 -12.03 7.87 -3.96
C ILE A 309 -11.14 8.93 -4.60
N LEU A 310 -10.32 8.56 -5.59
CA LEU A 310 -9.39 9.48 -6.26
C LEU A 310 -10.12 10.62 -7.00
N ASN A 311 -11.32 10.37 -7.52
CA ASN A 311 -12.16 11.40 -8.15
C ASN A 311 -12.95 12.27 -7.15
N SER A 312 -12.95 11.95 -5.86
CA SER A 312 -13.64 12.76 -4.84
C SER A 312 -12.91 14.09 -4.60
N SER A 313 -13.68 15.14 -4.33
CA SER A 313 -13.15 16.42 -3.84
C SER A 313 -12.39 16.24 -2.52
N THR A 314 -12.84 15.29 -1.69
CA THR A 314 -12.21 14.90 -0.44
C THR A 314 -10.76 14.45 -0.63
N TYR A 315 -10.47 13.60 -1.62
CA TYR A 315 -9.09 13.22 -1.94
C TYR A 315 -8.30 14.38 -2.56
N GLN A 316 -8.96 15.24 -3.33
CA GLN A 316 -8.33 16.30 -4.13
C GLN A 316 -8.21 17.64 -3.40
N ILE A 317 -8.41 17.65 -2.09
CA ILE A 317 -8.30 18.85 -1.25
C ILE A 317 -6.84 19.19 -0.93
N SER A 318 -6.57 20.45 -0.60
CA SER A 318 -5.25 20.91 -0.17
C SER A 318 -4.85 20.30 1.17
N SER A 319 -3.56 20.06 1.36
CA SER A 319 -2.98 19.70 2.66
C SER A 319 -2.70 20.91 3.55
N ILE A 320 -2.80 22.12 3.01
CA ILE A 320 -2.65 23.34 3.81
C ILE A 320 -3.98 23.57 4.54
N PRO A 321 -4.02 23.45 5.88
CA PRO A 321 -5.22 23.70 6.64
C PRO A 321 -5.55 25.19 6.68
N THR A 322 -6.84 25.51 6.80
CA THR A 322 -7.32 26.84 7.17
C THR A 322 -7.29 27.01 8.69
N SER A 323 -7.42 28.23 9.18
CA SER A 323 -7.56 28.47 10.63
C SER A 323 -8.78 27.77 11.24
N GLU A 324 -9.80 27.50 10.43
CA GLU A 324 -11.05 26.87 10.86
C GLU A 324 -10.94 25.34 10.94
N ASN A 325 -9.97 24.73 10.28
CA ASN A 325 -9.84 23.27 10.22
C ASN A 325 -8.49 22.71 10.69
N LEU A 326 -7.57 23.58 11.10
CA LEU A 326 -6.26 23.20 11.66
C LEU A 326 -6.36 22.21 12.83
N ALA A 327 -7.42 22.30 13.63
CA ALA A 327 -7.66 21.43 14.78
C ALA A 327 -8.32 20.08 14.42
N ASP A 328 -8.57 19.80 13.14
CA ASP A 328 -9.21 18.56 12.71
C ASP A 328 -8.25 17.35 12.76
N GLU A 329 -8.16 16.72 13.93
CA GLU A 329 -7.27 15.58 14.15
C GLU A 329 -7.78 14.25 13.58
N LYS A 330 -9.09 14.11 13.31
CA LYS A 330 -9.70 12.81 12.94
C LYS A 330 -10.41 12.81 11.59
N GLY A 331 -10.96 13.95 11.19
CA GLY A 331 -11.71 14.10 9.94
C GLY A 331 -10.81 14.26 8.72
N PHE A 332 -11.47 14.70 7.65
CA PHE A 332 -10.90 14.79 6.30
C PHE A 332 -11.13 16.19 5.71
N SER A 333 -11.10 17.22 6.55
CA SER A 333 -11.22 18.64 6.14
C SER A 333 -10.07 19.15 5.27
N HIS A 334 -8.92 18.48 5.33
CA HIS A 334 -7.73 18.77 4.55
C HIS A 334 -6.95 17.46 4.32
N TYR A 335 -6.09 17.44 3.32
CA TYR A 335 -5.31 16.25 3.00
C TYR A 335 -4.20 16.05 4.04
N ARG A 336 -4.13 14.85 4.62
CA ARG A 336 -3.11 14.54 5.63
C ARG A 336 -1.77 14.27 4.98
N VAL A 337 -0.80 15.12 5.30
CA VAL A 337 0.57 14.98 4.84
C VAL A 337 1.19 13.73 5.45
N ARG A 338 1.84 12.90 4.63
CA ARG A 338 2.49 11.66 5.06
C ARG A 338 3.79 11.42 4.32
N ARG A 339 4.76 10.76 4.95
CA ARG A 339 6.04 10.44 4.32
C ARG A 339 5.86 9.49 3.13
N LEU A 340 6.72 9.62 2.12
CA LEU A 340 6.90 8.59 1.11
C LEU A 340 7.35 7.26 1.74
N ASP A 341 6.79 6.15 1.26
CA ASP A 341 7.27 4.82 1.63
C ASP A 341 8.76 4.70 1.26
N ALA A 342 9.52 3.91 2.02
CA ALA A 342 10.97 3.76 1.82
C ALA A 342 11.33 3.42 0.36
N GLU A 343 10.61 2.47 -0.21
CA GLU A 343 10.80 1.97 -1.56
C GLU A 343 10.51 3.05 -2.61
N VAL A 344 9.44 3.85 -2.40
CA VAL A 344 9.05 4.94 -3.29
C VAL A 344 10.06 6.09 -3.21
N LEU A 345 10.55 6.42 -2.02
CA LEU A 345 11.53 7.49 -1.81
C LEU A 345 12.86 7.18 -2.50
N ILE A 346 13.40 5.97 -2.32
CA ILE A 346 14.68 5.62 -2.96
C ILE A 346 14.53 5.46 -4.48
N ASP A 347 13.39 4.94 -4.96
CA ASP A 347 13.07 4.90 -6.39
C ASP A 347 12.99 6.30 -6.98
N ALA A 348 12.38 7.26 -6.29
CA ALA A 348 12.32 8.66 -6.71
C ALA A 348 13.72 9.28 -6.84
N ILE A 349 14.59 9.07 -5.85
CA ILE A 349 15.98 9.55 -5.88
C ILE A 349 16.75 8.88 -7.04
N CYS A 350 16.58 7.58 -7.24
CA CYS A 350 17.20 6.84 -8.35
C CYS A 350 16.69 7.35 -9.71
N GLN A 351 15.39 7.58 -9.84
CA GLN A 351 14.77 8.13 -11.05
C GLN A 351 15.34 9.49 -11.42
N ILE A 352 15.49 10.41 -10.45
CA ILE A 352 16.01 11.77 -10.69
C ILE A 352 17.49 11.74 -11.04
N THR A 353 18.27 10.94 -10.31
CA THR A 353 19.73 10.86 -10.47
C THR A 353 20.15 9.99 -11.65
N GLY A 354 19.28 9.10 -12.13
CA GLY A 354 19.61 8.07 -13.12
C GLY A 354 20.51 6.99 -12.53
N THR A 355 20.42 6.76 -11.23
CA THR A 355 21.16 5.69 -10.53
C THR A 355 20.22 4.52 -10.21
N GLY A 356 20.72 3.52 -9.50
CA GLY A 356 19.93 2.38 -9.03
C GLY A 356 20.38 1.92 -7.65
N GLU A 357 19.71 0.90 -7.12
CA GLU A 357 20.04 0.23 -5.86
C GLU A 357 20.36 -1.23 -6.10
N GLU A 358 21.51 -1.68 -5.63
CA GLU A 358 21.85 -3.10 -5.63
C GLU A 358 21.41 -3.70 -4.30
N TYR A 359 20.70 -4.81 -4.37
CA TYR A 359 20.27 -5.55 -3.20
C TYR A 359 20.82 -6.97 -3.25
N SER A 360 20.97 -7.58 -2.09
CA SER A 360 21.24 -9.00 -1.97
C SER A 360 20.21 -9.66 -1.06
N SER A 361 19.81 -10.88 -1.43
CA SER A 361 19.08 -11.78 -0.56
C SER A 361 20.05 -12.77 0.05
N PRO A 362 20.07 -12.93 1.39
CA PRO A 362 20.86 -13.96 2.03
C PRO A 362 20.32 -15.38 1.79
N ILE A 363 19.10 -15.50 1.25
CA ILE A 363 18.43 -16.79 1.01
C ILE A 363 18.05 -16.90 -0.48
N PRO A 364 18.42 -18.00 -1.18
CA PRO A 364 19.16 -19.15 -0.69
C PRO A 364 20.66 -18.85 -0.65
N GLU A 365 21.47 -19.71 -0.05
CA GLU A 365 22.93 -19.66 -0.25
C GLU A 365 23.29 -20.35 -1.58
N PRO A 366 24.20 -19.79 -2.41
CA PRO A 366 24.87 -18.50 -2.25
C PRO A 366 23.94 -17.31 -2.53
N PHE A 367 24.28 -16.15 -1.97
CA PHE A 367 23.45 -14.94 -2.05
C PHE A 367 22.96 -14.63 -3.46
N THR A 368 21.68 -14.29 -3.55
CA THR A 368 21.08 -13.83 -4.80
C THR A 368 21.19 -12.32 -4.89
N TYR A 369 21.78 -11.81 -5.97
CA TYR A 369 21.91 -10.38 -6.22
C TYR A 369 20.76 -9.87 -7.09
N ILE A 370 20.18 -8.75 -6.70
CA ILE A 370 19.15 -8.04 -7.44
C ILE A 370 19.83 -6.88 -8.17
N PRO A 371 19.68 -6.79 -9.50
CA PRO A 371 20.38 -5.78 -10.30
C PRO A 371 19.88 -4.37 -10.00
N SER A 372 20.78 -3.40 -10.10
CA SER A 372 20.49 -1.96 -9.90
C SER A 372 19.46 -1.37 -10.85
N SER A 373 19.17 -2.03 -11.97
CA SER A 373 18.10 -1.63 -12.88
C SER A 373 16.70 -1.95 -12.37
N LYS A 374 16.57 -2.80 -11.33
CA LYS A 374 15.27 -3.20 -10.79
C LYS A 374 14.78 -2.16 -9.79
N ARG A 375 13.53 -1.73 -9.96
CA ARG A 375 12.86 -0.83 -9.03
C ARG A 375 12.66 -1.46 -7.67
N THR A 376 12.86 -0.70 -6.61
CA THR A 376 12.77 -1.16 -5.24
C THR A 376 11.34 -1.54 -4.86
N ILE A 377 10.32 -0.88 -5.41
CA ILE A 377 8.92 -1.28 -5.17
C ILE A 377 8.60 -2.71 -5.65
N THR A 378 9.43 -3.29 -6.53
CA THR A 378 9.26 -4.65 -7.08
C THR A 378 10.04 -5.71 -6.31
N LEU A 379 10.60 -5.37 -5.15
CA LEU A 379 11.27 -6.34 -4.27
C LEU A 379 10.25 -7.31 -3.70
N SER A 380 10.34 -8.56 -4.13
CA SER A 380 9.41 -9.62 -3.76
C SER A 380 9.59 -10.12 -2.33
N ASP A 381 10.80 -10.03 -1.79
CA ASP A 381 11.18 -10.70 -0.53
C ASP A 381 11.40 -9.70 0.61
N GLY A 382 10.63 -9.85 1.70
CA GLY A 382 10.82 -9.08 2.94
C GLY A 382 12.18 -9.30 3.62
N SER A 383 12.90 -10.37 3.27
CA SER A 383 14.19 -10.72 3.87
C SER A 383 15.39 -9.97 3.28
N ILE A 384 15.21 -9.29 2.14
CA ILE A 384 16.25 -8.45 1.57
C ILE A 384 16.55 -7.30 2.54
N LYS A 385 17.77 -7.24 3.06
CA LYS A 385 18.21 -6.22 4.02
C LYS A 385 18.73 -4.98 3.31
N SER A 386 18.41 -3.82 3.86
CA SER A 386 18.94 -2.53 3.42
C SER A 386 18.81 -1.54 4.55
N SER A 387 19.93 -0.95 4.96
CA SER A 387 19.95 0.06 6.02
C SER A 387 19.06 1.26 5.69
N PHE A 388 18.96 1.64 4.42
CA PHE A 388 18.03 2.67 3.97
C PHE A 388 16.59 2.22 4.17
N LEU A 389 16.20 1.04 3.66
CA LEU A 389 14.80 0.61 3.72
C LEU A 389 14.31 0.44 5.16
N GLU A 390 15.15 -0.12 6.02
CA GLU A 390 14.84 -0.30 7.45
C GLU A 390 14.74 1.06 8.18
N MET A 391 15.67 1.98 7.95
CA MET A 391 15.63 3.33 8.54
C MET A 391 14.39 4.12 8.12
N PHE A 392 13.93 3.92 6.88
CA PHE A 392 12.72 4.51 6.34
C PHE A 392 11.49 3.60 6.52
N GLY A 393 11.52 2.67 7.48
CA GLY A 393 10.34 2.01 8.03
C GLY A 393 9.67 0.97 7.13
N ARG A 394 10.42 0.37 6.19
CA ARG A 394 9.96 -0.83 5.47
C ARG A 394 9.74 -1.97 6.47
N PRO A 395 8.61 -2.68 6.44
CA PRO A 395 8.35 -3.80 7.33
C PRO A 395 9.23 -5.01 6.98
N GLY A 396 9.64 -5.76 8.00
CA GLY A 396 10.29 -7.07 7.84
C GLY A 396 9.32 -8.20 7.42
N ARG A 397 8.02 -7.87 7.32
CA ARG A 397 6.90 -8.79 7.02
C ARG A 397 6.78 -9.94 8.02
N ASP A 398 7.04 -9.62 9.29
CA ASP A 398 6.97 -10.57 10.41
C ASP A 398 5.53 -10.88 10.80
N SER A 399 4.67 -9.86 10.81
CA SER A 399 3.23 -9.97 11.05
C SER A 399 2.42 -9.47 9.83
N SER A 400 1.10 -9.55 9.95
CA SER A 400 0.15 -9.05 8.95
C SER A 400 -0.47 -7.70 9.34
N LEU A 401 0.07 -7.03 10.38
CA LEU A 401 -0.44 -5.75 10.88
C LEU A 401 -0.09 -4.62 9.93
N GLU A 402 -1.03 -3.70 9.70
CA GLU A 402 -0.78 -2.47 8.93
C GLU A 402 0.27 -1.58 9.61
N SER A 403 0.35 -1.64 10.95
CA SER A 403 1.28 -0.85 11.76
C SER A 403 2.74 -1.30 11.67
N ASP A 404 3.04 -2.48 11.09
CA ASP A 404 4.42 -2.93 10.84
C ASP A 404 5.16 -1.97 9.90
N ARG A 405 4.45 -1.29 9.00
CA ARG A 405 5.03 -0.27 8.12
C ARG A 405 5.04 1.09 8.83
N ASN A 406 6.23 1.56 9.18
CA ASN A 406 6.39 2.78 9.95
C ASN A 406 6.69 4.00 9.06
N ASN A 407 5.68 4.81 8.78
CA ASN A 407 5.83 6.06 8.02
C ASN A 407 6.09 7.31 8.88
N SER A 408 6.42 7.14 10.17
CA SER A 408 6.82 8.25 11.05
C SER A 408 8.11 8.91 10.57
N VAL A 409 8.21 10.22 10.82
CA VAL A 409 9.40 11.02 10.51
C VAL A 409 10.39 10.93 11.68
N SER A 410 11.67 10.79 11.35
CA SER A 410 12.75 10.68 12.33
C SER A 410 13.92 11.60 11.99
N VAL A 411 14.59 12.14 13.01
CA VAL A 411 15.81 12.95 12.85
C VAL A 411 16.90 12.16 12.11
N PHE A 412 17.00 10.84 12.33
CA PHE A 412 17.99 9.99 11.65
C PHE A 412 17.73 9.91 10.14
N GLN A 413 16.46 9.87 9.72
CA GLN A 413 16.09 9.89 8.30
C GLN A 413 16.53 11.20 7.64
N THR A 414 16.24 12.33 8.28
CA THR A 414 16.67 13.66 7.79
C THR A 414 18.19 13.77 7.71
N LEU A 415 18.91 13.36 8.77
CA LEU A 415 20.38 13.38 8.77
C LEU A 415 20.97 12.46 7.70
N HIS A 416 20.34 11.32 7.41
CA HIS A 416 20.78 10.43 6.35
C HIS A 416 20.65 11.07 4.96
N LEU A 417 19.53 11.73 4.65
CA LEU A 417 19.35 12.41 3.37
C LEU A 417 20.33 13.59 3.19
N LEU A 418 20.61 14.33 4.27
CA LEU A 418 21.52 15.47 4.24
C LEU A 418 22.99 15.05 4.08
N ASN A 419 23.43 14.05 4.85
CA ASN A 419 24.86 13.84 5.11
C ASN A 419 25.41 12.51 4.58
N SER A 420 24.58 11.57 4.14
CA SER A 420 25.09 10.26 3.72
C SER A 420 25.86 10.34 2.40
N SER A 421 27.00 9.66 2.35
CA SER A 421 27.71 9.46 1.09
C SER A 421 26.87 8.66 0.07
N HIS A 422 25.92 7.84 0.53
CA HIS A 422 24.96 7.13 -0.30
C HIS A 422 24.14 8.09 -1.16
N ILE A 423 23.47 9.08 -0.55
CA ILE A 423 22.66 10.06 -1.29
C ILE A 423 23.53 11.09 -2.03
N GLN A 424 24.59 11.59 -1.39
CA GLN A 424 25.49 12.56 -2.02
C GLN A 424 26.14 12.02 -3.30
N ASN A 425 26.62 10.76 -3.29
CA ASN A 425 27.18 10.16 -4.50
C ASN A 425 26.14 10.02 -5.62
N LYS A 426 24.87 9.71 -5.30
CA LYS A 426 23.82 9.64 -6.33
C LYS A 426 23.59 10.98 -6.99
N ILE A 427 23.57 12.07 -6.21
CA ILE A 427 23.38 13.42 -6.75
C ILE A 427 24.59 13.83 -7.60
N MET A 428 25.81 13.70 -7.06
CA MET A 428 27.04 14.19 -7.70
C MET A 428 27.49 13.35 -8.90
N LYS A 429 27.23 12.04 -8.89
CA LYS A 429 27.69 11.09 -9.93
C LYS A 429 26.56 10.58 -10.82
N GLY A 430 25.33 11.03 -10.58
CA GLY A 430 24.14 10.59 -11.29
C GLY A 430 24.16 10.98 -12.77
N PRO A 431 24.08 10.02 -13.71
CA PRO A 431 24.17 10.31 -15.14
C PRO A 431 22.98 11.14 -15.66
N ARG A 432 21.79 10.99 -15.08
CA ARG A 432 20.61 11.76 -15.52
C ARG A 432 20.70 13.21 -15.09
N LEU A 433 21.13 13.51 -13.87
CA LEU A 433 21.34 14.90 -13.42
C LEU A 433 22.41 15.60 -14.27
N ARG A 434 23.53 14.91 -14.55
CA ARG A 434 24.56 15.44 -15.45
C ARG A 434 24.01 15.72 -16.85
N LYS A 435 23.20 14.80 -17.39
CA LYS A 435 22.54 14.99 -18.69
C LYS A 435 21.58 16.18 -18.67
N LEU A 436 20.79 16.34 -17.61
CA LEU A 436 19.85 17.46 -17.45
C LEU A 436 20.58 18.81 -17.41
N MET A 437 21.65 18.91 -16.62
CA MET A 437 22.48 20.13 -16.55
C MET A 437 23.02 20.56 -17.92
N ASN A 438 23.43 19.59 -18.74
CA ASN A 438 23.99 19.81 -20.08
C ASN A 438 22.92 19.97 -21.18
N SER A 439 21.65 19.68 -20.87
CA SER A 439 20.56 19.73 -21.87
C SER A 439 20.07 21.14 -22.17
N VAL A 440 20.36 22.10 -21.29
CA VAL A 440 19.99 23.50 -21.44
C VAL A 440 21.17 24.42 -21.11
N PRO A 441 21.32 25.54 -21.84
CA PRO A 441 22.50 26.40 -21.70
C PRO A 441 22.43 27.39 -20.53
N GLY A 442 21.24 27.78 -20.07
CA GLY A 442 21.05 28.85 -19.09
C GLY A 442 20.63 28.37 -17.70
N ASP A 443 21.10 29.07 -16.67
CA ASP A 443 20.84 28.70 -15.27
C ASP A 443 19.36 28.82 -14.91
N LYS A 444 18.64 29.77 -15.50
CA LYS A 444 17.20 29.92 -15.33
C LYS A 444 16.45 28.67 -15.79
N GLU A 445 16.80 28.16 -16.96
CA GLU A 445 16.23 26.94 -17.54
C GLU A 445 16.61 25.71 -16.72
N ARG A 446 17.86 25.63 -16.23
CA ARG A 446 18.31 24.55 -15.33
C ARG A 446 17.50 24.48 -14.05
N VAL A 447 17.25 25.61 -13.40
CA VAL A 447 16.38 25.70 -12.21
C VAL A 447 14.98 25.19 -12.54
N GLY A 448 14.39 25.66 -13.65
CA GLY A 448 13.07 25.20 -14.08
C GLY A 448 13.00 23.69 -14.31
N LEU A 449 14.04 23.10 -14.90
CA LEU A 449 14.15 21.64 -15.06
C LEU A 449 14.22 20.91 -13.72
N LEU A 450 15.06 21.35 -12.78
CA LEU A 450 15.20 20.70 -11.48
C LEU A 450 13.89 20.71 -10.69
N TYR A 451 13.18 21.84 -10.66
CA TYR A 451 11.89 21.93 -10.00
C TYR A 451 10.86 20.99 -10.62
N MET A 452 10.82 20.88 -11.95
CA MET A 452 9.92 19.97 -12.65
C MET A 452 10.26 18.49 -12.41
N GLU A 453 11.54 18.12 -12.38
CA GLU A 453 11.98 16.73 -12.18
C GLU A 453 11.88 16.28 -10.71
N ILE A 454 12.15 17.18 -9.76
CA ILE A 454 12.21 16.84 -8.33
C ILE A 454 10.87 17.06 -7.64
N LEU A 455 10.26 18.23 -7.86
CA LEU A 455 9.04 18.67 -7.17
C LEU A 455 7.78 18.60 -8.04
N SER A 456 7.91 18.22 -9.32
CA SER A 456 6.78 18.06 -10.23
C SER A 456 5.96 19.35 -10.45
N ARG A 457 6.61 20.51 -10.35
CA ARG A 457 6.01 21.83 -10.58
C ARG A 457 7.05 22.84 -11.07
N PRO A 458 6.66 23.94 -11.71
CA PRO A 458 7.57 25.06 -11.93
C PRO A 458 7.91 25.77 -10.61
N PRO A 459 9.09 26.42 -10.53
CA PRO A 459 9.42 27.30 -9.41
C PRO A 459 8.52 28.53 -9.39
N ALA A 460 8.15 29.01 -8.21
CA ALA A 460 7.54 30.31 -8.03
C ALA A 460 8.54 31.43 -8.43
N PRO A 461 8.08 32.65 -8.77
CA PRO A 461 8.96 33.73 -9.21
C PRO A 461 10.09 34.06 -8.23
N GLN A 462 9.81 34.03 -6.92
CA GLN A 462 10.83 34.25 -5.88
C GLN A 462 11.82 33.08 -5.80
N GLU A 463 11.33 31.84 -5.84
CA GLU A 463 12.17 30.63 -5.86
C GLU A 463 13.09 30.62 -7.07
N GLN A 464 12.56 30.93 -8.26
CA GLN A 464 13.31 31.03 -9.50
C GLN A 464 14.46 32.02 -9.37
N LYS A 465 14.19 33.21 -8.82
CA LYS A 465 15.21 34.24 -8.62
C LYS A 465 16.31 33.75 -7.67
N ILE A 466 15.94 33.31 -6.47
CA ILE A 466 16.88 32.85 -5.43
C ILE A 466 17.75 31.71 -5.97
N ALA A 467 17.14 30.71 -6.61
CA ALA A 467 17.86 29.55 -7.13
C ALA A 467 18.80 29.91 -8.30
N THR A 468 18.39 30.81 -9.19
CA THR A 468 19.23 31.26 -10.32
C THR A 468 20.42 32.07 -9.81
N ASP A 469 20.17 32.99 -8.86
CA ASP A 469 21.21 33.81 -8.22
C ASP A 469 22.23 32.91 -7.48
N TYR A 470 21.74 31.87 -6.77
CA TYR A 470 22.60 30.92 -6.06
C TYR A 470 23.51 30.11 -7.02
N ILE A 471 22.96 29.55 -8.10
CA ILE A 471 23.75 28.83 -9.11
C ILE A 471 24.83 29.76 -9.71
N SER A 472 24.45 30.99 -10.06
CA SER A 472 25.34 31.95 -10.72
C SER A 472 26.49 32.42 -9.82
N THR A 473 26.27 32.47 -8.50
CA THR A 473 27.21 33.02 -7.51
C THR A 473 27.94 31.96 -6.69
N SER A 474 27.72 30.67 -6.97
CA SER A 474 28.39 29.58 -6.25
C SER A 474 29.91 29.67 -6.40
N GLY A 475 30.62 29.70 -5.27
CA GLY A 475 32.09 29.85 -5.23
C GLY A 475 32.86 28.71 -5.89
N ASN A 476 32.21 27.56 -6.09
CA ASN A 476 32.76 26.38 -6.78
C ASN A 476 32.28 26.26 -8.23
N GLY A 477 31.62 27.29 -8.76
CA GLY A 477 31.11 27.39 -10.13
C GLY A 477 29.66 26.91 -10.30
N PRO A 478 29.02 27.22 -11.44
CA PRO A 478 27.60 26.93 -11.69
C PRO A 478 27.24 25.44 -11.64
N GLU A 479 28.17 24.55 -11.99
CA GLU A 479 27.96 23.11 -11.88
C GLU A 479 27.76 22.67 -10.42
N ALA A 480 28.60 23.16 -9.50
CA ALA A 480 28.44 22.88 -8.08
C ALA A 480 27.12 23.43 -7.55
N GLY A 481 26.78 24.68 -7.91
CA GLY A 481 25.50 25.29 -7.53
C GLY A 481 24.27 24.50 -8.03
N PHE A 482 24.35 23.87 -9.22
CA PHE A 482 23.28 23.02 -9.75
C PHE A 482 23.06 21.77 -8.88
N TYR A 483 24.13 21.07 -8.49
CA TYR A 483 24.02 19.89 -7.62
C TYR A 483 23.59 20.26 -6.20
N ASP A 484 24.07 21.39 -5.68
CA ASP A 484 23.66 21.92 -4.37
C ASP A 484 22.16 22.25 -4.36
N LEU A 485 21.63 22.84 -5.44
CA LEU A 485 20.19 23.07 -5.57
C LEU A 485 19.41 21.76 -5.64
N ALA A 486 19.88 20.77 -6.42
CA ALA A 486 19.23 19.46 -6.48
C ALA A 486 19.20 18.79 -5.09
N TRP A 487 20.31 18.86 -4.34
CA TRP A 487 20.39 18.39 -2.96
C TRP A 487 19.42 19.14 -2.04
N ALA A 488 19.34 20.47 -2.14
CA ALA A 488 18.42 21.26 -1.34
C ALA A 488 16.96 20.88 -1.59
N LEU A 489 16.56 20.75 -2.86
CA LEU A 489 15.20 20.37 -3.25
C LEU A 489 14.82 18.97 -2.75
N MET A 490 15.73 17.99 -2.87
CA MET A 490 15.51 16.61 -2.37
C MET A 490 15.43 16.52 -0.84
N ASN A 491 15.88 17.54 -0.12
CA ASN A 491 15.80 17.59 1.35
C ASN A 491 14.63 18.45 1.87
N THR A 492 13.78 18.98 0.98
CA THR A 492 12.57 19.71 1.39
C THR A 492 11.48 18.77 1.88
N SER A 493 10.63 19.28 2.79
CA SER A 493 9.41 18.58 3.19
C SER A 493 8.48 18.30 1.99
N GLU A 494 8.46 19.19 1.00
CA GLU A 494 7.66 19.01 -0.23
C GLU A 494 8.10 17.78 -1.04
N PHE A 495 9.39 17.47 -1.05
CA PHE A 495 9.90 16.27 -1.72
C PHE A 495 9.60 14.99 -0.93
N ILE A 496 9.90 14.99 0.37
CA ILE A 496 9.88 13.81 1.24
C ILE A 496 8.44 13.39 1.60
N LEU A 497 7.49 14.32 1.55
CA LEU A 497 6.11 14.11 1.96
C LEU A 497 5.14 14.10 0.76
N LYS A 498 4.18 13.16 0.80
CA LYS A 498 2.95 13.24 0.02
C LYS A 498 2.05 14.27 0.68
N HIS A 499 1.62 15.26 -0.10
CA HIS A 499 0.87 16.41 0.38
C HIS A 499 -0.28 16.74 -0.54
#